data_AF-A0A815KCB9-F1
#
_entry.id   AF-A0A815KCB9-F1
#
_cell.length_a   1.000
_cell.length_b   1.000
_cell.length_c   1.000
_cell.angle_alpha   90.00
_cell.angle_beta   90.00
_cell.angle_gamma   90.00
#
_symmetry.space_group_name_H-M   'P 1'
#
loop_
_entity.id
_entity.type
_entity.pdbx_description
1 polymer ?
#
loop_
_entity_poly.entity_id
_entity_poly.type
_entity_poly.pdbx_seq_one_letter_code
_entity_poly.pdbx_strand_id
1 'polypeptide(L)' 'IEKYVRRCFSESIQNIDDLIVIPNCELSRILNLHYNRSNHINISISFKEIAQAALKELFLAIQQQ' A
#
# COMPACT_ATOMS: atom_id res chain seq x y z
N ILE A 1 0.63 4.35 5.12
CA ILE A 1 -0.01 4.24 3.79
C ILE A 1 -0.09 5.62 3.13
N GLU A 2 -0.62 6.65 3.78
CA GLU A 2 -0.69 8.03 3.21
C GLU A 2 0.64 8.55 2.65
N LYS A 3 1.75 8.41 3.38
CA LYS A 3 3.09 8.81 2.90
C LYS A 3 3.46 8.15 1.57
N TYR A 4 3.05 6.88 1.38
CA TYR A 4 3.29 6.14 0.14
C TYR A 4 2.41 6.70 -0.99
N VAL A 5 1.13 6.96 -0.71
CA VAL A 5 0.19 7.59 -1.67
C VAL A 5 0.70 8.95 -2.15
N ARG A 6 1.16 9.82 -1.24
CA ARG A 6 1.72 11.13 -1.60
C ARG A 6 2.94 11.02 -2.49
N ARG A 7 3.79 10.01 -2.25
CA ARG A 7 4.94 9.71 -3.09
C ARG A 7 4.51 9.27 -4.49
N CYS A 8 3.49 8.41 -4.61
CA CYS A 8 2.94 8.02 -5.92
C CYS A 8 2.52 9.24 -6.76
N PHE A 9 1.86 10.23 -6.15
CA PHE A 9 1.54 11.49 -6.83
C PHE A 9 2.79 12.28 -7.24
N SER A 10 3.81 12.36 -6.38
CA SER A 10 5.09 13.00 -6.73
C SER A 10 5.83 12.28 -7.87
N GLU A 11 5.64 10.97 -8.00
CA GLU A 11 6.18 10.13 -9.08
C GLU A 11 5.27 10.12 -10.33
N SER A 12 4.28 11.00 -10.40
CA SER A 12 3.33 11.14 -11.53
C SER A 12 2.46 9.90 -11.79
N ILE A 13 2.23 9.06 -10.78
CA ILE A 13 1.22 8.01 -10.85
C ILE A 13 -0.16 8.67 -10.69
N GLN A 14 -0.95 8.64 -11.77
CA GLN A 14 -2.27 9.30 -11.82
C GLN A 14 -3.43 8.31 -11.89
N ASN A 15 -3.16 7.04 -12.19
CA ASN A 15 -4.19 6.02 -12.30
C ASN A 15 -4.22 5.15 -11.05
N ILE A 16 -5.39 5.03 -10.45
CA ILE A 16 -5.64 4.16 -9.30
C ILE A 16 -5.41 2.67 -9.62
N ASP A 17 -5.57 2.27 -10.89
CA ASP A 17 -5.36 0.89 -11.32
C ASP A 17 -3.88 0.50 -11.36
N ASP A 18 -2.98 1.48 -11.41
CA ASP A 18 -1.54 1.26 -11.30
C ASP A 18 -1.12 0.97 -9.83
N LEU A 19 -2.00 1.22 -8.86
CA LEU A 19 -1.75 0.96 -7.44
C LEU A 19 -2.04 -0.50 -7.10
N ILE A 20 -1.04 -1.33 -7.32
CA ILE A 20 -1.08 -2.76 -7.01
C ILE A 20 -0.13 -3.04 -5.85
N VAL A 21 -0.67 -3.58 -4.76
CA VAL A 21 0.14 -4.13 -3.69
C VAL A 21 0.55 -5.52 -4.15
N ILE A 22 1.83 -5.74 -4.44
CA ILE A 22 2.37 -7.07 -4.80
C ILE A 22 3.24 -7.62 -3.66
N PRO A 23 3.44 -8.94 -3.59
CA PRO A 23 4.45 -9.51 -2.71
C PRO A 23 5.80 -8.82 -2.96
N ASN A 24 6.52 -8.52 -1.88
CA ASN A 24 7.85 -7.88 -1.91
C ASN A 24 7.92 -6.45 -2.48
N CYS A 25 6.79 -5.77 -2.79
CA CYS A 25 6.87 -4.34 -3.05
C CYS A 25 7.28 -3.57 -1.78
N GLU A 26 7.72 -2.33 -1.97
CA GLU A 26 8.17 -1.47 -0.86
C GLU A 26 7.11 -1.36 0.24
N LEU A 27 5.84 -1.14 -0.13
CA LEU A 27 4.74 -1.04 0.83
C LEU A 27 4.57 -2.33 1.65
N SER A 28 4.57 -3.49 0.98
CA SER A 28 4.49 -4.80 1.65
C SER A 28 5.64 -5.01 2.63
N ARG A 29 6.88 -4.60 2.26
CA ARG A 29 8.05 -4.71 3.14
C ARG A 29 7.97 -3.80 4.35
N ILE A 30 7.51 -2.55 4.15
CA ILE A 30 7.32 -1.59 5.24
C ILE A 30 6.27 -2.10 6.22
N LEU A 31 5.13 -2.57 5.72
CA LEU A 31 4.06 -3.12 6.55
C LEU A 31 4.54 -4.36 7.32
N ASN A 32 5.27 -5.27 6.66
CA ASN A 32 5.82 -6.44 7.33
C ASN A 32 6.84 -6.07 8.43
N LEU A 33 7.75 -5.13 8.17
CA LEU A 33 8.71 -4.68 9.18
C LEU A 33 8.05 -3.97 10.36
N HIS A 34 6.94 -3.28 10.12
CA HIS A 34 6.23 -2.52 11.14
C HIS A 34 5.33 -3.40 12.01
N TYR A 35 4.57 -4.32 11.40
CA TYR A 35 3.57 -5.14 12.08
C TYR A 35 3.99 -6.59 12.34
N ASN A 36 4.99 -7.11 11.63
CA ASN A 36 5.45 -8.49 11.69
C ASN A 36 6.98 -8.58 11.75
N ARG A 37 7.61 -7.75 12.60
CA ARG A 37 9.07 -7.58 12.67
C ARG A 37 9.85 -8.90 12.83
N SER A 38 9.34 -9.82 13.65
CA SER A 38 9.97 -11.13 13.88
C SER A 38 9.62 -12.19 12.83
N ASN A 39 8.77 -11.87 11.85
CA ASN A 39 8.25 -12.79 10.83
C ASN A 39 7.58 -14.05 11.40
N HIS A 40 6.97 -13.95 12.59
CA HIS A 40 6.26 -15.07 13.21
C HIS A 40 4.87 -15.31 12.59
N ILE A 41 4.35 -14.32 11.86
CA ILE A 41 3.05 -14.38 11.20
C ILE A 41 3.29 -14.53 9.69
N ASN A 42 2.61 -15.46 9.06
CA ASN A 42 2.54 -15.50 7.60
C ASN A 42 1.51 -14.46 7.13
N ILE A 43 1.95 -13.51 6.30
CA ILE A 43 1.05 -12.54 5.68
C ILE A 43 0.09 -13.31 4.77
N SER A 44 -1.20 -13.28 5.11
CA SER A 44 -2.25 -13.89 4.30
C SER A 44 -2.56 -13.07 3.06
N ILE A 45 -3.15 -13.71 2.06
CA ILE A 45 -3.70 -13.04 0.86
C ILE A 45 -4.72 -11.97 1.28
N SER A 46 -5.54 -12.23 2.30
CA SER A 46 -6.54 -11.27 2.78
C SER A 46 -5.92 -9.97 3.32
N PHE A 47 -4.76 -10.03 3.99
CA PHE A 47 -4.08 -8.81 4.44
C PHE A 47 -3.66 -7.93 3.27
N LYS A 48 -3.17 -8.54 2.19
CA LYS A 48 -2.77 -7.85 0.96
C LYS A 48 -3.97 -7.16 0.30
N GLU A 49 -5.10 -7.85 0.22
CA GLU A 49 -6.34 -7.29 -0.35
C GLU A 49 -6.83 -6.08 0.46
N ILE A 50 -6.80 -6.17 1.79
CA ILE A 50 -7.17 -5.06 2.68
C ILE A 50 -6.19 -3.88 2.52
N ALA A 51 -4.88 -4.16 2.48
CA ALA A 51 -3.87 -3.11 2.27
C ALA A 51 -4.04 -2.42 0.92
N GLN A 52 -4.42 -3.16 -0.13
CA GLN A 52 -4.69 -2.61 -1.45
C GLN A 52 -5.98 -1.78 -1.47
N ALA A 53 -7.05 -2.24 -0.85
CA ALA A 53 -8.28 -1.47 -0.72
C ALA A 53 -8.03 -0.14 0.01
N ALA A 54 -7.36 -0.19 1.16
CA ALA A 54 -7.01 1.01 1.93
C ALA A 54 -6.11 1.98 1.15
N LEU A 55 -5.16 1.45 0.35
CA LEU A 55 -4.30 2.26 -0.51
C LEU A 55 -5.12 3.01 -1.57
N LYS A 56 -6.04 2.32 -2.25
CA LYS A 56 -6.91 2.88 -3.28
C LYS A 56 -7.87 3.93 -2.72
N GLU A 57 -8.48 3.66 -1.56
CA GLU A 57 -9.36 4.62 -0.88
C GLU A 57 -8.62 5.92 -0.50
N LEU A 58 -7.42 5.80 0.07
CA LEU A 58 -6.59 6.97 0.42
C LEU A 58 -6.13 7.75 -0.83
N PHE A 59 -5.80 7.05 -1.92
CA PHE A 59 -5.44 7.70 -3.18
C PHE A 59 -6.60 8.54 -3.73
N LEU A 60 -7.81 7.99 -3.77
CA LEU A 60 -9.00 8.73 -4.18
C LEU A 60 -9.28 9.93 -3.26
N ALA A 61 -9.16 9.74 -1.94
CA ALA A 61 -9.38 10.81 -0.98
C ALA A 61 -8.42 11.99 -1.18
N ILE A 62 -7.15 11.72 -1.49
CA ILE A 62 -6.14 12.76 -1.77
C ILE A 62 -6.32 13.36 -3.16
N GLN A 63 -6.69 12.56 -4.18
CA GLN A 63 -6.92 13.07 -5.54
C GLN A 63 -8.09 14.06 -5.61
N GLN A 64 -9.07 13.93 -4.71
CA GLN A 64 -10.25 14.80 -4.63
C GLN A 64 -10.05 16.04 -3.73
N GLN A 65 -8.87 16.22 -3.13
CA GLN A 65 -8.48 17.41 -2.36
C GLN A 65 -7.77 18.44 -3.24
#